data_AF-A0A2B7XAD4-F1
#
_entry.id   AF-A0A2B7XAD4-F1
#
_cell.length_a   1.000
_cell.length_b   1.000
_cell.length_c   1.000
_cell.angle_alpha   90.00
_cell.angle_beta   90.00
_cell.angle_gamma   90.00
#
_symmetry.space_group_name_H-M   'P 1'
#
loop_
_entity.id
_entity.type
_entity.pdbx_description
1 polymer ?
#
loop_
_entity_poly.entity_id
_entity_poly.type
_entity_poly.pdbx_seq_one_letter_code
_entity_poly.pdbx_strand_id
1 'polypeptide(L)'
;MTRLTAHGKKHKVTVIGSGNWGSAISKIVAENVAANPDIFERTVDMWVFEEKVEVPKSSRNYNPDSRLCNGPRNLTEIINNLHENTKYLPNIILPTNLRANPSLEDSVKDSTILVFNLPHQFINKTCDQLKGHILPYARGISCIKGVDVTEQGVSLFSETIGRKLGIYCGALSGANIANEVAKELYSETTIAYDPPHMDSKAPTPRNLSPSPSIANLPDVIHFEHKDSSGKFSKVKLQPLPAEYPPIDHAFMKTLFHRPYFHVQVIGDVAGVSLGGALKNVVALAAGFVDGKGWGDNAKAAVMRVGLLEMVKFGTKFFSASANPQTFTEESCGVADLITSCNGGRNHRCAKLSIERGVTIEEVEKTELNGQMLQGTSTAKEVNLFLRTRGMEDEFPLFTAVYRILKGEVQVEELPSLIERPSLIERRPSPVQRQQSPGSFAQARM
;
A
#
# COMPACT_ATOMS: atom_id res chain seq x y z
N MET A 1 13.19 25.54 30.99
CA MET A 1 12.99 26.20 29.68
C MET A 1 11.71 25.67 29.07
N THR A 2 10.63 26.43 29.16
CA THR A 2 9.34 26.10 28.54
C THR A 2 9.51 26.18 27.03
N ARG A 3 9.49 25.05 26.32
CA ARG A 3 9.42 25.08 24.85
C ARG A 3 8.06 25.69 24.49
N LEU A 4 8.06 26.89 23.92
CA LEU A 4 6.88 27.47 23.28
C LEU A 4 6.48 26.53 22.14
N THR A 5 5.36 25.84 22.28
CA THR A 5 4.75 25.10 21.16
C THR A 5 4.36 26.13 20.11
N ALA A 6 4.96 26.07 18.93
CA ALA A 6 4.71 27.01 17.83
C ALA A 6 3.25 26.99 17.32
N HIS A 7 2.51 25.93 17.66
CA HIS A 7 1.16 25.64 17.23
C HIS A 7 0.22 25.52 18.44
N GLY A 8 -1.02 25.98 18.29
CA GLY A 8 -2.03 26.01 19.36
C GLY A 8 -2.75 24.67 19.60
N LYS A 9 -2.65 23.73 18.65
CA LYS A 9 -3.25 22.40 18.71
C LYS A 9 -2.23 21.32 18.32
N LYS A 10 -2.53 20.07 18.71
CA LYS A 10 -1.71 18.89 18.44
C LYS A 10 -2.53 17.85 17.68
N HIS A 11 -1.87 17.06 16.85
CA HIS A 11 -2.51 16.02 16.07
C HIS A 11 -2.89 14.83 16.94
N LYS A 12 -4.17 14.44 16.91
CA LYS A 12 -4.62 13.12 17.35
C LYS A 12 -4.51 12.12 16.19
N VAL A 13 -3.97 10.94 16.48
CA VAL A 13 -3.72 9.87 15.51
C VAL A 13 -4.53 8.62 15.88
N THR A 14 -5.20 8.03 14.90
CA THR A 14 -5.90 6.76 15.03
C THR A 14 -5.43 5.76 13.99
N VAL A 15 -5.13 4.54 14.41
CA VAL A 15 -4.88 3.41 13.51
C VAL A 15 -6.16 2.59 13.36
N ILE A 16 -6.66 2.48 12.15
CA ILE A 16 -7.86 1.74 11.80
C ILE A 16 -7.44 0.34 11.34
N GLY A 17 -7.39 -0.59 12.30
CA GLY A 17 -7.06 -1.99 12.07
C GLY A 17 -6.04 -2.55 13.05
N SER A 18 -6.30 -3.76 13.52
CA SER A 18 -5.60 -4.40 14.64
C SER A 18 -5.03 -5.79 14.33
N GLY A 19 -4.91 -6.14 13.04
CA GLY A 19 -4.24 -7.37 12.62
C GLY A 19 -2.74 -7.35 12.94
N ASN A 20 -1.99 -8.31 12.39
CA ASN A 20 -0.55 -8.42 12.63
C ASN A 20 0.19 -7.10 12.27
N TRP A 21 0.07 -6.65 11.02
CA TRP A 21 0.67 -5.39 10.59
C TRP A 21 0.04 -4.15 11.27
N GLY A 22 -1.26 -4.19 11.57
CA GLY A 22 -1.97 -3.09 12.24
C GLY A 22 -1.45 -2.83 13.65
N SER A 23 -1.13 -3.90 14.37
CA SER A 23 -0.51 -3.81 15.70
C SER A 23 0.94 -3.35 15.61
N ALA A 24 1.71 -3.84 14.64
CA ALA A 24 3.11 -3.43 14.44
C ALA A 24 3.25 -1.94 14.07
N ILE A 25 2.41 -1.44 13.14
CA ILE A 25 2.41 -0.02 12.78
C ILE A 25 1.89 0.85 13.92
N SER A 26 0.92 0.37 14.69
CA SER A 26 0.43 1.06 15.89
C SER A 26 1.50 1.23 16.96
N LYS A 27 2.39 0.22 17.15
CA LYS A 27 3.56 0.34 18.03
C LYS A 27 4.48 1.47 17.58
N ILE A 28 4.86 1.50 16.30
CA ILE A 28 5.71 2.57 15.73
C ILE A 28 5.08 3.95 15.92
N VAL A 29 3.81 4.09 15.55
CA VAL A 29 3.07 5.35 15.65
C VAL A 29 2.99 5.82 17.11
N ALA A 30 2.65 4.93 18.05
CA ALA A 30 2.56 5.28 19.46
C ALA A 30 3.91 5.67 20.08
N GLU A 31 5.03 5.02 19.70
CA GLU A 31 6.37 5.43 20.11
C GLU A 31 6.73 6.83 19.64
N ASN A 32 6.49 7.13 18.36
CA ASN A 32 6.81 8.43 17.78
C ASN A 32 5.90 9.55 18.30
N VAL A 33 4.61 9.25 18.51
CA VAL A 33 3.66 10.17 19.16
C VAL A 33 4.13 10.51 20.57
N ALA A 34 4.56 9.52 21.36
CA ALA A 34 5.09 9.74 22.71
C ALA A 34 6.40 10.56 22.69
N ALA A 35 7.26 10.35 21.68
CA ALA A 35 8.52 11.06 21.53
C ALA A 35 8.38 12.52 21.05
N ASN A 36 7.22 12.89 20.49
CA ASN A 36 6.99 14.20 19.87
C ASN A 36 5.76 14.92 20.47
N PRO A 37 5.77 15.22 21.79
CA PRO A 37 4.62 15.78 22.50
C PRO A 37 4.28 17.21 22.06
N ASP A 38 5.15 17.90 21.34
CA ASP A 38 4.88 19.23 20.78
C ASP A 38 4.00 19.17 19.52
N ILE A 39 3.93 18.00 18.87
CA ILE A 39 3.21 17.78 17.59
C ILE A 39 1.94 16.97 17.81
N PHE A 40 1.99 15.96 18.70
CA PHE A 40 0.92 14.97 18.84
C PHE A 40 0.27 14.96 20.23
N GLU A 41 -1.02 14.62 20.26
CA GLU A 41 -1.66 14.17 21.49
C GLU A 41 -1.07 12.83 21.91
N ARG A 42 -0.86 12.62 23.23
CA ARG A 42 -0.11 11.46 23.73
C ARG A 42 -0.74 10.12 23.37
N THR A 43 -2.07 10.03 23.41
CA THR A 43 -2.80 8.77 23.21
C THR A 43 -3.03 8.50 21.73
N VAL A 44 -2.70 7.29 21.29
CA VAL A 44 -3.05 6.77 19.97
C VAL A 44 -4.19 5.77 20.12
N ASP A 45 -5.28 5.97 19.41
CA ASP A 45 -6.35 4.98 19.33
C ASP A 45 -6.03 3.94 18.25
N MET A 46 -6.20 2.66 18.56
CA MET A 46 -6.20 1.57 17.59
C MET A 46 -7.58 0.93 17.57
N TRP A 47 -8.28 1.03 16.45
CA TRP A 47 -9.55 0.33 16.28
C TRP A 47 -9.32 -1.18 16.19
N VAL A 48 -10.00 -1.90 17.06
CA VAL A 48 -9.97 -3.37 17.14
C VAL A 48 -11.37 -3.88 16.90
N PHE A 49 -11.56 -4.73 15.89
CA PHE A 49 -12.82 -5.47 15.77
C PHE A 49 -12.96 -6.40 16.98
N GLU A 50 -14.03 -6.22 17.76
CA GLU A 50 -14.14 -6.90 19.05
C GLU A 50 -14.36 -8.40 18.87
N GLU A 51 -13.52 -9.17 19.54
CA GLU A 51 -13.55 -10.62 19.54
C GLU A 51 -13.35 -11.16 20.94
N LYS A 52 -13.94 -12.32 21.23
CA LYS A 52 -13.67 -13.06 22.45
C LYS A 52 -12.45 -13.96 22.21
N VAL A 53 -11.39 -13.76 22.99
CA VAL A 53 -10.16 -14.54 22.89
C VAL A 53 -9.71 -14.99 24.28
N GLU A 54 -8.98 -16.11 24.33
CA GLU A 54 -8.31 -16.57 25.54
C GLU A 54 -6.81 -16.26 25.43
N VAL A 55 -6.21 -15.84 26.55
CA VAL A 55 -4.74 -15.70 26.63
C VAL A 55 -4.14 -17.11 26.58
N PRO A 56 -3.30 -17.44 25.58
CA PRO A 56 -2.71 -18.77 25.50
C PRO A 56 -1.88 -19.08 26.75
N LYS A 57 -1.91 -20.33 27.23
CA LYS A 57 -1.06 -20.78 28.37
C LYS A 57 0.44 -20.61 28.11
N SER A 58 0.84 -20.58 26.85
CA SER A 58 2.21 -20.30 26.41
C SER A 58 2.56 -18.81 26.36
N SER A 59 1.59 -17.91 26.54
CA SER A 59 1.86 -16.47 26.60
C SER A 59 2.63 -16.14 27.88
N ARG A 60 3.64 -15.28 27.76
CA ARG A 60 4.36 -14.72 28.91
C ARG A 60 3.46 -13.96 29.89
N ASN A 61 2.28 -13.51 29.45
CA ASN A 61 1.32 -12.78 30.29
C ASN A 61 0.24 -13.71 30.88
N TYR A 62 0.35 -15.02 30.68
CA TYR A 62 -0.59 -15.97 31.27
C TYR A 62 -0.38 -16.07 32.77
N ASN A 63 -1.43 -15.78 33.54
CA ASN A 63 -1.47 -15.96 34.98
C ASN A 63 -2.82 -16.60 35.36
N PRO A 64 -2.85 -17.85 35.87
CA PRO A 64 -4.10 -18.54 36.21
C PRO A 64 -4.92 -17.82 37.31
N ASP A 65 -4.28 -16.99 38.13
CA ASP A 65 -4.96 -16.20 39.16
C ASP A 65 -5.55 -14.89 38.59
N SER A 66 -5.16 -14.51 37.36
CA SER A 66 -5.65 -13.29 36.72
C SER A 66 -7.02 -13.50 36.06
N ARG A 67 -7.96 -12.58 36.34
CA ARG A 67 -9.26 -12.52 35.67
C ARG A 67 -9.14 -12.48 34.14
N LEU A 68 -8.05 -11.94 33.60
CA LEU A 68 -7.81 -11.83 32.15
C LEU A 68 -7.49 -13.18 31.49
N CYS A 69 -7.01 -14.17 32.26
CA CYS A 69 -6.65 -15.50 31.76
C CYS A 69 -7.70 -16.58 32.08
N ASN A 70 -8.77 -16.20 32.79
CA ASN A 70 -9.84 -17.11 33.20
C ASN A 70 -11.01 -17.10 32.21
N GLY A 71 -10.81 -17.78 31.08
CA GLY A 71 -11.78 -17.94 29.98
C GLY A 71 -11.78 -16.77 28.98
N PRO A 72 -12.72 -16.78 28.00
CA PRO A 72 -12.70 -15.79 26.93
C PRO A 72 -12.96 -14.36 27.43
N ARG A 73 -12.15 -13.41 26.95
CA ARG A 73 -12.25 -11.96 27.24
C ARG A 73 -12.27 -11.16 25.95
N ASN A 74 -12.72 -9.91 26.06
CA ASN A 74 -12.64 -8.99 24.93
C ASN A 74 -11.16 -8.77 24.57
N LEU A 75 -10.84 -8.86 23.29
CA LEU A 75 -9.49 -8.62 22.81
C LEU A 75 -9.02 -7.21 23.18
N THR A 76 -9.91 -6.20 23.14
CA THR A 76 -9.58 -4.84 23.59
C THR A 76 -9.22 -4.76 25.07
N GLU A 77 -9.93 -5.50 25.93
CA GLU A 77 -9.64 -5.59 27.35
C GLU A 77 -8.25 -6.20 27.57
N ILE A 78 -7.94 -7.28 26.86
CA ILE A 78 -6.62 -7.94 26.94
C ILE A 78 -5.51 -6.98 26.49
N ILE A 79 -5.67 -6.32 25.35
CA ILE A 79 -4.66 -5.40 24.82
C ILE A 79 -4.43 -4.23 25.77
N ASN A 80 -5.49 -3.61 26.29
CA ASN A 80 -5.37 -2.42 27.14
C ASN A 80 -4.74 -2.73 28.52
N ASN A 81 -4.89 -3.95 29.04
CA ASN A 81 -4.35 -4.34 30.34
C ASN A 81 -2.96 -5.00 30.25
N LEU A 82 -2.73 -5.84 29.23
CA LEU A 82 -1.48 -6.58 29.05
C LEU A 82 -0.50 -5.88 28.11
N HIS A 83 -0.95 -4.82 27.42
CA HIS A 83 -0.20 -4.13 26.38
C HIS A 83 0.38 -5.11 25.33
N GLU A 84 -0.44 -6.07 24.91
CA GLU A 84 -0.05 -7.10 23.94
C GLU A 84 -1.28 -7.56 23.15
N ASN A 85 -1.17 -7.63 21.83
CA ASN A 85 -2.18 -8.27 20.98
C ASN A 85 -1.89 -9.76 20.89
N THR A 86 -2.36 -10.51 21.89
CA THR A 86 -2.07 -11.94 22.07
C THR A 86 -2.53 -12.83 20.92
N LYS A 87 -3.48 -12.36 20.10
CA LYS A 87 -3.99 -13.08 18.93
C LYS A 87 -3.18 -12.80 17.67
N TYR A 88 -2.95 -11.53 17.35
CA TYR A 88 -2.43 -11.13 16.04
C TYR A 88 -0.95 -10.75 16.04
N LEU A 89 -0.38 -10.39 17.18
CA LEU A 89 1.03 -10.04 17.34
C LEU A 89 1.54 -10.49 18.74
N PRO A 90 1.54 -11.80 19.01
CA PRO A 90 1.91 -12.34 20.32
C PRO A 90 3.38 -12.06 20.65
N ASN A 91 3.69 -11.95 21.94
CA ASN A 91 5.03 -11.71 22.50
C ASN A 91 5.67 -10.36 22.17
N ILE A 92 4.89 -9.38 21.70
CA ILE A 92 5.36 -8.01 21.47
C ILE A 92 4.71 -7.07 22.49
N ILE A 93 5.53 -6.30 23.22
CA ILE A 93 5.04 -5.25 24.12
C ILE A 93 4.61 -4.06 23.25
N LEU A 94 3.36 -3.63 23.41
CA LEU A 94 2.82 -2.42 22.82
C LEU A 94 3.03 -1.23 23.77
N PRO A 95 3.21 0.00 23.25
CA PRO A 95 3.37 1.19 24.08
C PRO A 95 2.14 1.45 24.95
N THR A 96 2.33 1.95 26.18
CA THR A 96 1.23 2.18 27.13
C THR A 96 0.30 3.32 26.75
N ASN A 97 0.71 4.18 25.82
CA ASN A 97 -0.10 5.23 25.23
C ASN A 97 -0.92 4.76 24.01
N LEU A 98 -0.82 3.49 23.62
CA LEU A 98 -1.67 2.88 22.61
C LEU A 98 -2.92 2.29 23.26
N ARG A 99 -4.10 2.77 22.87
CA ARG A 99 -5.39 2.35 23.40
C ARG A 99 -6.16 1.54 22.35
N ALA A 100 -6.46 0.28 22.67
CA ALA A 100 -7.38 -0.53 21.89
C ALA A 100 -8.83 -0.08 22.09
N ASN A 101 -9.52 0.25 21.01
CA ASN A 101 -10.89 0.77 21.03
C ASN A 101 -11.81 -0.12 20.17
N PRO A 102 -12.89 -0.69 20.73
CA PRO A 102 -13.80 -1.54 19.97
C PRO A 102 -14.77 -0.76 19.07
N SER A 103 -15.02 0.52 19.39
CA SER A 103 -15.92 1.38 18.64
C SER A 103 -15.15 2.10 17.54
N LEU A 104 -15.49 1.82 16.28
CA LEU A 104 -14.87 2.47 15.13
C LEU A 104 -15.08 3.99 15.18
N GLU A 105 -16.32 4.44 15.42
CA GLU A 105 -16.66 5.87 15.49
C GLU A 105 -15.96 6.58 16.64
N ASP A 106 -15.95 5.99 17.84
CA ASP A 106 -15.26 6.59 18.99
C ASP A 106 -13.74 6.67 18.77
N SER A 107 -13.16 5.65 18.15
CA SER A 107 -11.71 5.60 17.88
C SER A 107 -11.23 6.73 16.97
N VAL A 108 -12.05 7.19 16.04
CA VAL A 108 -11.69 8.26 15.07
C VAL A 108 -12.14 9.64 15.51
N LYS A 109 -12.89 9.73 16.61
CA LYS A 109 -13.43 11.01 17.09
C LYS A 109 -12.30 12.00 17.33
N ASP A 110 -12.42 13.19 16.73
CA ASP A 110 -11.44 14.28 16.80
C ASP A 110 -10.04 13.94 16.22
N SER A 111 -9.90 12.79 15.55
CA SER A 111 -8.63 12.37 14.97
C SER A 111 -8.34 13.10 13.68
N THR A 112 -7.20 13.78 13.66
CA THR A 112 -6.70 14.51 12.49
C THR A 112 -5.93 13.63 11.51
N ILE A 113 -5.37 12.52 11.98
CA ILE A 113 -4.63 11.55 11.17
C ILE A 113 -5.26 10.16 11.33
N LEU A 114 -5.58 9.53 10.20
CA LEU A 114 -6.17 8.20 10.13
C LEU A 114 -5.22 7.25 9.37
N VAL A 115 -4.70 6.24 10.04
CA VAL A 115 -3.81 5.23 9.44
C VAL A 115 -4.63 3.98 9.16
N PHE A 116 -4.92 3.70 7.89
CA PHE A 116 -5.75 2.57 7.48
C PHE A 116 -4.89 1.33 7.30
N ASN A 117 -5.13 0.30 8.11
CA ASN A 117 -4.44 -0.98 8.01
C ASN A 117 -5.39 -2.16 8.15
N LEU A 118 -6.18 -2.37 7.11
CA LEU A 118 -7.20 -3.42 7.06
C LEU A 118 -6.94 -4.38 5.90
N PRO A 119 -7.39 -5.64 5.99
CA PRO A 119 -7.62 -6.45 4.81
C PRO A 119 -8.52 -5.71 3.80
N HIS A 120 -8.15 -5.74 2.53
CA HIS A 120 -8.76 -4.90 1.49
C HIS A 120 -10.29 -5.09 1.37
N GLN A 121 -10.79 -6.30 1.62
CA GLN A 121 -12.22 -6.61 1.58
C GLN A 121 -13.06 -5.80 2.59
N PHE A 122 -12.43 -5.26 3.64
CA PHE A 122 -13.13 -4.48 4.66
C PHE A 122 -13.11 -2.97 4.41
N ILE A 123 -12.32 -2.46 3.47
CA ILE A 123 -12.17 -1.02 3.21
C ILE A 123 -13.53 -0.36 2.98
N ASN A 124 -14.33 -0.92 2.07
CA ASN A 124 -15.59 -0.31 1.66
C ASN A 124 -16.55 -0.19 2.85
N LYS A 125 -16.73 -1.27 3.62
CA LYS A 125 -17.60 -1.32 4.80
C LYS A 125 -17.13 -0.34 5.88
N THR A 126 -15.83 -0.33 6.18
CA THR A 126 -15.26 0.58 7.19
C THR A 126 -15.43 2.04 6.77
N CYS A 127 -15.18 2.37 5.50
CA CYS A 127 -15.38 3.75 5.02
C CYS A 127 -16.85 4.18 5.08
N ASP A 128 -17.79 3.27 4.80
CA ASP A 128 -19.22 3.58 4.90
C ASP A 128 -19.64 3.87 6.36
N GLN A 129 -19.06 3.16 7.33
CA GLN A 129 -19.29 3.40 8.77
C GLN A 129 -18.65 4.71 9.26
N LEU A 130 -17.51 5.11 8.69
CA LEU A 130 -16.79 6.32 9.07
C LEU A 130 -17.37 7.60 8.44
N LYS A 131 -18.20 7.46 7.39
CA LYS A 131 -18.71 8.60 6.64
C LYS A 131 -19.58 9.49 7.52
N GLY A 132 -19.14 10.73 7.73
CA GLY A 132 -19.81 11.70 8.60
C GLY A 132 -19.38 11.66 10.07
N HIS A 133 -18.48 10.74 10.44
CA HIS A 133 -17.99 10.56 11.82
C HIS A 133 -16.52 10.96 11.99
N ILE A 134 -15.88 11.50 10.94
CA ILE A 134 -14.49 11.96 10.95
C ILE A 134 -14.41 13.48 10.84
N LEU A 135 -13.30 14.07 11.29
CA LEU A 135 -13.03 15.48 11.02
C LEU A 135 -12.92 15.71 9.49
N PRO A 136 -13.56 16.75 8.95
CA PRO A 136 -13.60 16.95 7.51
C PRO A 136 -12.25 17.40 6.91
N TYR A 137 -11.33 17.85 7.77
CA TYR A 137 -9.94 18.17 7.43
C TYR A 137 -8.95 17.07 7.88
N ALA A 138 -9.43 15.88 8.28
CA ALA A 138 -8.53 14.77 8.57
C ALA A 138 -7.71 14.36 7.34
N ARG A 139 -6.58 13.70 7.57
CA ARG A 139 -5.71 13.13 6.53
C ARG A 139 -5.48 11.64 6.77
N GLY A 140 -5.41 10.89 5.68
CA GLY A 140 -5.25 9.45 5.69
C GLY A 140 -3.87 8.99 5.24
N ILE A 141 -3.42 7.84 5.74
CA ILE A 141 -2.36 7.02 5.14
C ILE A 141 -2.88 5.59 5.03
N SER A 142 -2.87 5.03 3.82
CA SER A 142 -3.20 3.63 3.60
C SER A 142 -1.95 2.76 3.68
N CYS A 143 -1.91 1.85 4.65
CA CYS A 143 -0.91 0.78 4.74
C CYS A 143 -1.38 -0.50 4.02
N ILE A 144 -2.49 -0.42 3.28
CA ILE A 144 -3.12 -1.56 2.61
C ILE A 144 -2.43 -1.80 1.27
N LYS A 145 -1.81 -2.97 1.12
CA LYS A 145 -1.18 -3.40 -0.13
C LYS A 145 -2.22 -3.96 -1.10
N GLY A 146 -2.17 -3.50 -2.34
CA GLY A 146 -3.09 -3.90 -3.41
C GLY A 146 -3.71 -2.70 -4.12
N VAL A 147 -4.49 -2.99 -5.15
CA VAL A 147 -5.31 -2.04 -5.90
C VAL A 147 -6.66 -2.69 -6.15
N ASP A 148 -7.69 -1.88 -6.39
CA ASP A 148 -8.99 -2.36 -6.84
C ASP A 148 -9.02 -2.32 -8.36
N VAL A 149 -9.13 -3.48 -9.01
CA VAL A 149 -9.14 -3.56 -10.47
C VAL A 149 -10.52 -3.99 -10.95
N THR A 150 -11.07 -3.18 -11.84
CA THR A 150 -12.31 -3.44 -12.55
C THR A 150 -12.05 -3.43 -14.05
N GLU A 151 -13.00 -3.92 -14.85
CA GLU A 151 -12.92 -3.82 -16.32
C GLU A 151 -12.79 -2.34 -16.78
N GLN A 152 -13.41 -1.42 -16.02
CA GLN A 152 -13.43 0.01 -16.30
C GLN A 152 -12.10 0.68 -15.97
N GLY A 153 -11.37 0.21 -14.95
CA GLY A 153 -10.15 0.86 -14.49
C GLY A 153 -9.50 0.23 -13.27
N VAL A 154 -8.30 0.70 -12.96
CA VAL A 154 -7.58 0.40 -11.70
C VAL A 154 -7.75 1.61 -10.77
N SER A 155 -8.21 1.38 -9.55
CA SER A 155 -8.34 2.41 -8.50
C SER A 155 -7.42 2.07 -7.34
N LEU A 156 -6.71 3.07 -6.82
CA LEU A 156 -5.87 2.87 -5.64
C LEU A 156 -6.75 2.81 -4.39
N PHE A 157 -6.38 2.00 -3.39
CA PHE A 157 -7.14 1.97 -2.14
C PHE A 157 -7.11 3.30 -1.39
N SER A 158 -6.00 4.04 -1.47
CA SER A 158 -5.89 5.41 -0.95
C SER A 158 -6.94 6.33 -1.58
N GLU A 159 -7.15 6.25 -2.89
CA GLU A 159 -8.18 7.03 -3.59
C GLU A 159 -9.59 6.59 -3.22
N THR A 160 -9.83 5.29 -3.09
CA THR A 160 -11.13 4.77 -2.67
C THR A 160 -11.49 5.28 -1.28
N ILE A 161 -10.54 5.26 -0.34
CA ILE A 161 -10.68 5.83 1.01
C ILE A 161 -10.96 7.34 0.91
N GLY A 162 -10.13 8.08 0.18
CA GLY A 162 -10.30 9.53 0.04
C GLY A 162 -11.63 9.93 -0.59
N ARG A 163 -12.08 9.18 -1.61
CA ARG A 163 -13.36 9.41 -2.29
C ARG A 163 -14.56 9.16 -1.39
N LYS A 164 -14.54 8.09 -0.59
CA LYS A 164 -15.64 7.76 0.31
C LYS A 164 -15.74 8.71 1.49
N LEU A 165 -14.59 9.13 2.02
CA LEU A 165 -14.51 9.89 3.27
C LEU A 165 -14.37 11.40 3.09
N GLY A 166 -14.06 11.88 1.88
CA GLY A 166 -13.89 13.32 1.65
C GLY A 166 -12.53 13.87 2.09
N ILE A 167 -11.51 13.02 2.24
CA ILE A 167 -10.18 13.38 2.76
C ILE A 167 -9.06 13.02 1.79
N TYR A 168 -7.90 13.64 1.96
CA TYR A 168 -6.69 13.21 1.25
C TYR A 168 -6.10 11.97 1.93
N CYS A 169 -5.65 11.00 1.14
CA CYS A 169 -5.06 9.77 1.64
C CYS A 169 -3.78 9.43 0.86
N GLY A 170 -2.65 9.34 1.56
CA GLY A 170 -1.40 8.81 1.01
C GLY A 170 -1.32 7.28 1.11
N ALA A 171 -0.14 6.72 0.85
CA ALA A 171 0.11 5.28 0.90
C ALA A 171 1.44 4.95 1.60
N LEU A 172 1.51 3.78 2.23
CA LEU A 172 2.72 3.21 2.81
C LEU A 172 2.92 1.79 2.27
N SER A 173 4.08 1.54 1.67
CA SER A 173 4.50 0.20 1.23
C SER A 173 6.02 0.04 1.29
N GLY A 174 6.51 -1.19 1.39
CA GLY A 174 7.94 -1.47 1.55
C GLY A 174 8.24 -2.93 1.90
N ALA A 175 9.52 -3.28 1.92
CA ALA A 175 10.02 -4.56 2.40
C ALA A 175 9.99 -4.62 3.94
N ASN A 176 8.81 -4.86 4.50
CA ASN A 176 8.56 -4.64 5.93
C ASN A 176 7.68 -5.72 6.57
N ILE A 177 8.23 -6.93 6.77
CA ILE A 177 7.50 -8.04 7.39
C ILE A 177 7.11 -7.67 8.83
N ALA A 178 5.82 -7.77 9.14
CA ALA A 178 5.25 -7.27 10.39
C ALA A 178 5.95 -7.75 11.67
N ASN A 179 6.24 -9.05 11.75
CA ASN A 179 6.90 -9.64 12.91
C ASN A 179 8.34 -9.15 13.08
N GLU A 180 9.05 -8.85 11.99
CA GLU A 180 10.44 -8.37 12.05
C GLU A 180 10.48 -6.91 12.51
N VAL A 181 9.61 -6.09 11.94
CA VAL A 181 9.44 -4.69 12.34
C VAL A 181 9.01 -4.58 13.81
N ALA A 182 8.08 -5.42 14.25
CA ALA A 182 7.63 -5.45 15.63
C ALA A 182 8.73 -5.89 16.62
N LYS A 183 9.66 -6.74 16.17
CA LYS A 183 10.87 -7.15 16.89
C LYS A 183 12.02 -6.15 16.76
N GLU A 184 11.78 -5.00 16.14
CA GLU A 184 12.77 -3.95 15.94
C GLU A 184 13.99 -4.40 15.11
N LEU A 185 13.78 -5.37 14.22
CA LEU A 185 14.79 -5.72 13.23
C LEU A 185 14.82 -4.64 12.14
N TYR A 186 16.03 -4.33 11.68
CA TYR A 186 16.24 -3.31 10.68
C TYR A 186 15.45 -3.58 9.40
N SER A 187 14.70 -2.59 8.94
CA SER A 187 13.93 -2.63 7.70
C SER A 187 13.66 -1.22 7.20
N GLU A 188 13.16 -1.13 5.96
CA GLU A 188 12.85 0.13 5.31
C GLU A 188 11.45 0.12 4.70
N THR A 189 10.84 1.30 4.60
CA THR A 189 9.57 1.51 3.91
C THR A 189 9.58 2.81 3.14
N THR A 190 8.72 2.88 2.13
CA THR A 190 8.42 4.13 1.43
C THR A 190 7.01 4.58 1.83
N ILE A 191 6.86 5.87 2.14
CA ILE A 191 5.58 6.56 2.32
C ILE A 191 5.42 7.52 1.15
N ALA A 192 4.30 7.41 0.44
CA ALA A 192 3.91 8.42 -0.51
C ALA A 192 2.84 9.33 0.08
N TYR A 193 3.13 10.63 0.08
CA TYR A 193 2.22 11.68 0.52
C TYR A 193 2.58 12.97 -0.24
N ASP A 194 1.78 13.35 -1.24
CA ASP A 194 1.88 14.66 -1.91
C ASP A 194 0.94 15.64 -1.17
N PRO A 195 1.46 16.52 -0.29
CA PRO A 195 0.64 17.34 0.57
C PRO A 195 -0.37 18.16 -0.27
N PRO A 196 -1.66 18.16 0.08
CA PRO A 196 -2.61 19.06 -0.55
C PRO A 196 -2.10 20.50 -0.48
N HIS A 197 -2.09 21.22 -1.61
CA HIS A 197 -1.54 22.59 -1.68
C HIS A 197 -2.15 23.53 -0.61
N MET A 198 -3.40 23.29 -0.22
CA MET A 198 -4.10 24.05 0.82
C MET A 198 -3.58 23.85 2.25
N ASP A 199 -2.86 22.75 2.52
CA ASP A 199 -2.27 22.47 3.84
C ASP A 199 -0.84 23.00 3.97
N SER A 200 -0.26 23.45 2.85
CA SER A 200 1.14 23.84 2.77
C SER A 200 1.30 25.36 2.98
N LYS A 201 1.98 25.74 4.05
CA LYS A 201 2.54 27.11 4.22
C LYS A 201 3.89 27.29 3.50
N ALA A 202 4.51 26.20 3.07
CA ALA A 202 5.76 26.14 2.31
C ALA A 202 5.77 24.85 1.46
N PRO A 203 5.76 24.91 0.12
CA PRO A 203 5.71 23.72 -0.72
C PRO A 203 7.00 22.89 -0.57
N THR A 204 6.86 21.58 -0.37
CA THR A 204 7.97 20.62 -0.50
C THR A 204 8.62 20.80 -1.87
N PRO A 205 9.96 20.83 -2.01
CA PRO A 205 10.60 20.96 -3.30
C PRO A 205 10.14 19.83 -4.24
N ARG A 206 9.32 20.17 -5.24
CA ARG A 206 9.13 19.30 -6.39
C ARG A 206 10.42 19.38 -7.21
N ASN A 207 10.86 18.26 -7.80
CA ASN A 207 11.86 18.25 -8.88
C ASN A 207 11.33 18.90 -10.19
N LEU A 208 10.41 19.88 -10.07
CA LEU A 208 9.77 20.60 -11.14
C LEU A 208 9.62 22.06 -10.72
N SER A 209 10.08 22.97 -11.59
CA SER A 209 10.11 24.42 -11.40
C SER A 209 8.77 25.00 -10.92
N PRO A 210 8.76 25.99 -10.01
CA PRO A 210 7.53 26.59 -9.52
C PRO A 210 6.88 27.45 -10.61
N SER A 211 5.56 27.32 -10.78
CA SER A 211 4.76 28.27 -11.57
C SER A 211 4.48 29.54 -10.76
N PRO A 212 4.64 30.74 -11.33
CA PRO A 212 4.53 31.99 -10.58
C PRO A 212 3.10 32.54 -10.65
N SER A 213 2.29 32.34 -9.62
CA SER A 213 1.12 33.19 -9.34
C SER A 213 0.48 32.82 -7.99
N ILE A 214 1.03 33.36 -6.90
CA ILE A 214 0.32 33.39 -5.60
C ILE A 214 0.41 34.83 -5.08
N ALA A 215 -0.43 35.68 -5.63
CA ALA A 215 -0.77 36.97 -5.04
C ALA A 215 -2.21 37.27 -5.44
N ASN A 216 -3.09 37.27 -4.43
CA ASN A 216 -4.53 37.56 -4.48
C ASN A 216 -5.42 36.39 -4.88
N LEU A 217 -6.26 35.89 -3.95
CA LEU A 217 -7.69 35.59 -4.17
C LEU A 217 -8.38 35.15 -2.85
N PRO A 218 -9.71 35.38 -2.71
CA PRO A 218 -10.48 35.38 -1.47
C PRO A 218 -10.98 34.00 -1.01
N ASP A 219 -11.59 33.99 0.18
CA ASP A 219 -12.15 32.86 0.92
C ASP A 219 -13.00 31.88 0.07
N VAL A 220 -12.79 30.58 0.34
CA VAL A 220 -13.34 29.39 -0.35
C VAL A 220 -12.72 29.14 -1.73
N ILE A 221 -11.42 28.84 -1.74
CA ILE A 221 -10.78 28.34 -2.96
C ILE A 221 -11.21 26.87 -3.17
N HIS A 222 -11.93 26.62 -4.26
CA HIS A 222 -12.05 25.29 -4.87
C HIS A 222 -10.64 24.84 -5.29
N PHE A 223 -9.91 24.20 -4.37
CA PHE A 223 -8.60 23.64 -4.67
C PHE A 223 -8.77 22.28 -5.36
N GLU A 224 -8.55 22.27 -6.67
CA GLU A 224 -8.59 21.05 -7.46
C GLU A 224 -7.28 20.26 -7.26
N HIS A 225 -7.35 19.08 -6.64
CA HIS A 225 -6.23 18.13 -6.61
C HIS A 225 -6.41 17.10 -7.73
N LYS A 226 -5.32 16.64 -8.33
CA LYS A 226 -5.38 15.56 -9.32
C LYS A 226 -5.42 14.20 -8.62
N ASP A 227 -6.23 13.29 -9.12
CA ASP A 227 -6.17 11.87 -8.79
C ASP A 227 -4.99 11.20 -9.52
N SER A 228 -4.75 9.93 -9.24
CA SER A 228 -3.66 9.16 -9.82
C SER A 228 -3.80 8.95 -11.34
N SER A 229 -5.01 9.10 -11.90
CA SER A 229 -5.23 9.12 -13.35
C SER A 229 -4.84 10.45 -14.00
N GLY A 230 -4.49 11.46 -13.20
CA GLY A 230 -4.18 12.82 -13.64
C GLY A 230 -5.40 13.70 -13.86
N LYS A 231 -6.61 13.19 -13.58
CA LYS A 231 -7.86 13.96 -13.65
C LYS A 231 -8.07 14.72 -12.36
N PHE A 232 -8.81 15.83 -12.42
CA PHE A 232 -9.21 16.51 -11.19
C PHE A 232 -10.10 15.58 -10.35
N SER A 233 -9.66 15.34 -9.13
CA SER A 233 -10.36 14.55 -8.15
C SER A 233 -11.69 15.22 -7.83
N LYS A 234 -12.74 14.41 -7.77
CA LYS A 234 -14.08 14.86 -7.36
C LYS A 234 -14.16 15.11 -5.84
N VAL A 235 -13.12 14.78 -5.09
CA VAL A 235 -13.07 14.92 -3.65
C VAL A 235 -12.86 16.40 -3.30
N LYS A 236 -13.79 16.97 -2.52
CA LYS A 236 -13.67 18.34 -2.02
C LYS A 236 -12.97 18.30 -0.67
N LEU A 237 -11.69 18.66 -0.65
CA LEU A 237 -10.90 18.69 0.58
C LEU A 237 -11.19 19.95 1.40
N GLN A 238 -11.16 19.82 2.73
CA GLN A 238 -11.16 20.98 3.63
C GLN A 238 -9.74 21.25 4.13
N PRO A 239 -9.35 22.54 4.25
CA PRO A 239 -8.00 22.92 4.65
C PRO A 239 -7.77 22.57 6.12
N LEU A 240 -6.53 22.16 6.44
CA LEU A 240 -6.12 21.97 7.83
C LEU A 240 -6.15 23.31 8.59
N PRO A 241 -6.75 23.40 9.78
CA PRO A 241 -6.74 24.64 10.55
C PRO A 241 -5.31 25.09 10.90
N ALA A 242 -5.05 26.40 10.78
CA ALA A 242 -3.71 26.98 10.93
C ALA A 242 -3.07 26.80 12.33
N GLU A 243 -3.87 26.42 13.32
CA GLU A 243 -3.47 26.11 14.69
C GLU A 243 -2.75 24.77 14.82
N TYR A 244 -2.86 23.87 13.85
CA TYR A 244 -2.14 22.60 13.81
C TYR A 244 -0.78 22.74 13.12
N PRO A 245 0.22 21.91 13.48
CA PRO A 245 1.40 21.70 12.65
C PRO A 245 1.03 21.33 11.20
N PRO A 246 1.81 21.74 10.18
CA PRO A 246 1.57 21.32 8.81
C PRO A 246 1.78 19.81 8.65
N ILE A 247 0.98 19.18 7.79
CA ILE A 247 1.11 17.77 7.44
C ILE A 247 1.89 17.70 6.12
N ASP A 248 3.22 17.61 6.22
CA ASP A 248 4.14 17.53 5.09
C ASP A 248 5.02 16.26 5.14
N HIS A 249 6.06 16.18 4.31
CA HIS A 249 6.96 15.02 4.30
C HIS A 249 7.73 14.88 5.63
N ALA A 250 8.09 15.99 6.28
CA ALA A 250 8.79 15.95 7.56
C ALA A 250 7.86 15.44 8.66
N PHE A 251 6.59 15.86 8.66
CA PHE A 251 5.56 15.30 9.52
C PHE A 251 5.42 13.78 9.35
N MET A 252 5.30 13.31 8.10
CA MET A 252 5.17 11.87 7.80
C MET A 252 6.40 11.09 8.24
N LYS A 253 7.60 11.64 8.01
CA LYS A 253 8.85 11.07 8.49
C LYS A 253 8.83 10.97 10.03
N THR A 254 8.46 12.04 10.74
CA THR A 254 8.37 12.04 12.20
C THR A 254 7.37 11.01 12.74
N LEU A 255 6.21 10.85 12.08
CA LEU A 255 5.17 9.93 12.53
C LEU A 255 5.58 8.45 12.43
N PHE A 256 6.33 8.08 11.39
CA PHE A 256 6.60 6.66 11.10
C PHE A 256 8.06 6.23 11.27
N HIS A 257 9.03 7.13 11.21
CA HIS A 257 10.45 6.72 11.21
C HIS A 257 10.92 6.25 12.57
N ARG A 258 11.68 5.14 12.61
CA ARG A 258 12.40 4.64 13.79
C ARG A 258 13.82 4.25 13.40
N PRO A 259 14.77 4.14 14.34
CA PRO A 259 16.13 3.64 14.04
C PRO A 259 16.15 2.24 13.39
N TYR A 260 15.15 1.41 13.65
CA TYR A 260 14.98 0.08 13.04
C TYR A 260 14.01 0.07 11.86
N PHE A 261 13.33 1.18 11.58
CA PHE A 261 12.31 1.30 10.53
C PHE A 261 12.54 2.59 9.74
N HIS A 262 13.39 2.49 8.74
CA HIS A 262 13.77 3.62 7.91
C HIS A 262 12.65 3.98 6.93
N VAL A 263 12.23 5.25 6.95
CA VAL A 263 11.10 5.74 6.15
C VAL A 263 11.62 6.71 5.10
N GLN A 264 11.44 6.40 3.82
CA GLN A 264 11.63 7.37 2.74
C GLN A 264 10.27 7.98 2.37
N VAL A 265 10.17 9.31 2.30
CA VAL A 265 8.89 10.00 1.99
C VAL A 265 8.96 10.65 0.62
N ILE A 266 8.05 10.26 -0.28
CA ILE A 266 7.96 10.73 -1.67
C ILE A 266 6.55 11.24 -2.00
N GLY A 267 6.35 11.85 -3.17
CA GLY A 267 5.03 12.30 -3.64
C GLY A 267 4.25 11.28 -4.48
N ASP A 268 4.90 10.20 -4.93
CA ASP A 268 4.30 9.25 -5.88
C ASP A 268 3.41 8.18 -5.20
N VAL A 269 2.16 8.56 -4.94
CA VAL A 269 1.15 7.66 -4.33
C VAL A 269 0.80 6.47 -5.23
N ALA A 270 0.80 6.66 -6.54
CA ALA A 270 0.49 5.60 -7.49
C ALA A 270 1.60 4.56 -7.54
N GLY A 271 2.85 4.97 -7.69
CA GLY A 271 4.01 4.09 -7.70
C GLY A 271 4.12 3.25 -6.42
N VAL A 272 3.98 3.88 -5.24
CA VAL A 272 4.02 3.15 -3.95
C VAL A 272 2.91 2.10 -3.85
N SER A 273 1.69 2.46 -4.26
CA SER A 273 0.53 1.57 -4.20
C SER A 273 0.65 0.39 -5.18
N LEU A 274 1.06 0.68 -6.42
CA LEU A 274 1.25 -0.32 -7.47
C LEU A 274 2.41 -1.27 -7.17
N GLY A 275 3.53 -0.75 -6.64
CA GLY A 275 4.67 -1.56 -6.21
C GLY A 275 4.27 -2.64 -5.19
N GLY A 276 3.46 -2.25 -4.19
CA GLY A 276 2.93 -3.19 -3.18
C GLY A 276 1.93 -4.21 -3.73
N ALA A 277 1.21 -3.89 -4.81
CA ALA A 277 0.20 -4.75 -5.42
C ALA A 277 0.82 -5.76 -6.41
N LEU A 278 1.48 -5.24 -7.44
CA LEU A 278 1.92 -6.00 -8.61
C LEU A 278 3.05 -6.99 -8.28
N LYS A 279 3.88 -6.69 -7.27
CA LYS A 279 4.94 -7.60 -6.80
C LYS A 279 4.41 -8.99 -6.44
N ASN A 280 3.16 -9.10 -5.99
CA ASN A 280 2.60 -10.36 -5.53
C ASN A 280 2.37 -11.33 -6.70
N VAL A 281 2.08 -10.81 -7.88
CA VAL A 281 1.99 -11.59 -9.12
C VAL A 281 3.38 -12.13 -9.49
N VAL A 282 4.42 -11.29 -9.42
CA VAL A 282 5.80 -11.70 -9.69
C VAL A 282 6.30 -12.71 -8.64
N ALA A 283 5.89 -12.57 -7.38
CA ALA A 283 6.22 -13.52 -6.32
C ALA A 283 5.63 -14.92 -6.58
N LEU A 284 4.44 -15.03 -7.19
CA LEU A 284 3.90 -16.31 -7.64
C LEU A 284 4.79 -16.93 -8.72
N ALA A 285 5.20 -16.13 -9.71
CA ALA A 285 6.10 -16.60 -10.77
C ALA A 285 7.44 -17.11 -10.22
N ALA A 286 8.05 -16.37 -9.29
CA ALA A 286 9.26 -16.80 -8.61
C ALA A 286 9.05 -18.09 -7.80
N GLY A 287 7.88 -18.27 -7.20
CA GLY A 287 7.51 -19.50 -6.50
C GLY A 287 7.40 -20.69 -7.43
N PHE A 288 6.79 -20.52 -8.61
CA PHE A 288 6.72 -21.57 -9.62
C PHE A 288 8.10 -22.02 -10.09
N VAL A 289 9.01 -21.07 -10.34
CA VAL A 289 10.40 -21.33 -10.73
C VAL A 289 11.13 -22.14 -9.65
N ASP A 290 11.00 -21.73 -8.38
CA ASP A 290 11.63 -22.45 -7.27
C ASP A 290 11.02 -23.85 -7.08
N GLY A 291 9.71 -23.99 -7.25
CA GLY A 291 9.01 -25.27 -7.15
C GLY A 291 9.40 -26.26 -8.25
N LYS A 292 9.80 -25.77 -9.44
CA LYS A 292 10.37 -26.61 -10.51
C LYS A 292 11.88 -26.87 -10.33
N GLY A 293 12.54 -26.22 -9.38
CA GLY A 293 13.97 -26.39 -9.14
C GLY A 293 14.87 -25.81 -10.24
N TRP A 294 14.43 -24.77 -10.95
CA TRP A 294 15.20 -24.17 -12.06
C TRP A 294 16.40 -23.30 -11.61
N GLY A 295 16.50 -23.02 -10.32
CA GLY A 295 17.62 -22.30 -9.71
C GLY A 295 17.57 -20.77 -9.82
N ASP A 296 18.54 -20.13 -9.15
CA ASP A 296 18.53 -18.69 -8.89
C ASP A 296 18.61 -17.83 -10.17
N ASN A 297 19.26 -18.32 -11.23
CA ASN A 297 19.35 -17.59 -12.50
C ASN A 297 17.97 -17.43 -13.17
N ALA A 298 17.16 -18.49 -13.20
CA ALA A 298 15.80 -18.43 -13.74
C ALA A 298 14.92 -17.53 -12.87
N LYS A 299 15.08 -17.61 -11.55
CA LYS A 299 14.36 -16.77 -10.59
C LYS A 299 14.67 -15.30 -10.80
N ALA A 300 15.96 -14.95 -10.91
CA ALA A 300 16.40 -13.59 -11.19
C ALA A 300 15.87 -13.06 -12.53
N ALA A 301 15.83 -13.90 -13.57
CA ALA A 301 15.28 -13.53 -14.87
C ALA A 301 13.78 -13.17 -14.78
N VAL A 302 12.98 -14.00 -14.10
CA VAL A 302 11.54 -13.76 -13.86
C VAL A 302 11.32 -12.52 -13.01
N MET A 303 12.09 -12.34 -11.93
CA MET A 303 12.02 -11.13 -11.09
C MET A 303 12.31 -9.86 -11.89
N ARG A 304 13.33 -9.88 -12.75
CA ARG A 304 13.68 -8.77 -13.63
C ARG A 304 12.58 -8.47 -14.65
N VAL A 305 12.01 -9.49 -15.31
CA VAL A 305 10.87 -9.30 -16.23
C VAL A 305 9.69 -8.68 -15.48
N GLY A 306 9.36 -9.23 -14.31
CA GLY A 306 8.27 -8.73 -13.47
C GLY A 306 8.46 -7.28 -13.03
N LEU A 307 9.67 -6.89 -12.61
CA LEU A 307 9.97 -5.50 -12.27
C LEU A 307 9.72 -4.56 -13.45
N LEU A 308 10.12 -4.96 -14.66
CA LEU A 308 9.89 -4.15 -15.86
C LEU A 308 8.42 -4.07 -16.24
N GLU A 309 7.65 -5.14 -16.05
CA GLU A 309 6.20 -5.11 -16.23
C GLU A 309 5.50 -4.23 -15.18
N MET A 310 5.99 -4.22 -13.93
CA MET A 310 5.51 -3.29 -12.89
C MET A 310 5.72 -1.82 -13.30
N VAL A 311 6.94 -1.47 -13.73
CA VAL A 311 7.28 -0.14 -14.25
C VAL A 311 6.41 0.22 -15.44
N LYS A 312 6.28 -0.70 -16.42
CA LYS A 312 5.47 -0.50 -17.62
C LYS A 312 3.99 -0.29 -17.27
N PHE A 313 3.47 -1.04 -16.31
CA PHE A 313 2.08 -0.93 -15.89
C PHE A 313 1.81 0.44 -15.27
N GLY A 314 2.64 0.86 -14.33
CA GLY A 314 2.53 2.18 -13.69
C GLY A 314 2.64 3.32 -14.71
N THR A 315 3.68 3.32 -15.53
CA THR A 315 3.90 4.38 -16.53
C THR A 315 2.86 4.40 -17.65
N LYS A 316 2.25 3.25 -17.99
CA LYS A 316 1.21 3.18 -19.03
C LYS A 316 -0.15 3.62 -18.53
N PHE A 317 -0.56 3.18 -17.35
CA PHE A 317 -1.93 3.38 -16.84
C PHE A 317 -2.04 4.53 -15.82
N PHE A 318 -0.92 4.98 -15.26
CA PHE A 318 -0.83 6.07 -14.28
C PHE A 318 0.24 7.09 -14.69
N SER A 319 0.39 7.34 -16.00
CA SER A 319 1.45 8.20 -16.56
C SER A 319 1.53 9.62 -15.97
N ALA A 320 0.43 10.13 -15.43
CA ALA A 320 0.36 11.45 -14.82
C ALA A 320 0.90 11.50 -13.37
N SER A 321 1.05 10.36 -12.71
CA SER A 321 1.39 10.29 -11.28
C SER A 321 2.52 9.31 -10.96
N ALA A 322 2.60 8.17 -11.65
CA ALA A 322 3.59 7.13 -11.41
C ALA A 322 4.96 7.47 -12.01
N ASN A 323 5.98 7.44 -11.16
CA ASN A 323 7.38 7.66 -11.51
C ASN A 323 8.10 6.30 -11.66
N PRO A 324 8.74 6.00 -12.82
CA PRO A 324 9.51 4.76 -13.00
C PRO A 324 10.52 4.48 -11.87
N GLN A 325 11.19 5.54 -11.38
CA GLN A 325 12.21 5.46 -10.33
C GLN A 325 11.64 4.94 -9.01
N THR A 326 10.36 5.18 -8.72
CA THR A 326 9.70 4.65 -7.51
C THR A 326 9.63 3.12 -7.51
N PHE A 327 9.66 2.46 -8.67
CA PHE A 327 9.72 1.00 -8.72
C PHE A 327 11.15 0.46 -8.56
N THR A 328 12.17 1.24 -8.95
CA THR A 328 13.56 0.76 -9.05
C THR A 328 14.47 1.23 -7.92
N GLU A 329 14.14 2.34 -7.26
CA GLU A 329 14.98 2.98 -6.23
C GLU A 329 14.38 2.86 -4.82
N GLU A 330 13.05 2.79 -4.72
CA GLU A 330 12.34 2.85 -3.45
C GLU A 330 12.02 1.46 -2.87
N SER A 331 11.90 1.38 -1.54
CA SER A 331 11.60 0.13 -0.83
C SER A 331 10.29 -0.51 -1.28
N CYS A 332 9.26 0.29 -1.61
CA CYS A 332 7.97 -0.20 -2.11
C CYS A 332 8.05 -0.94 -3.46
N GLY A 333 9.12 -0.72 -4.22
CA GLY A 333 9.35 -1.32 -5.53
C GLY A 333 10.28 -2.53 -5.42
N VAL A 334 11.55 -2.32 -5.77
CA VAL A 334 12.54 -3.39 -5.93
C VAL A 334 12.79 -4.18 -4.64
N ALA A 335 12.87 -3.52 -3.48
CA ALA A 335 13.15 -4.22 -2.22
C ALA A 335 11.97 -5.12 -1.80
N ASP A 336 10.73 -4.60 -1.84
CA ASP A 336 9.54 -5.38 -1.49
C ASP A 336 9.33 -6.52 -2.50
N LEU A 337 9.66 -6.32 -3.78
CA LEU A 337 9.68 -7.39 -4.78
C LEU A 337 10.67 -8.50 -4.41
N ILE A 338 11.94 -8.15 -4.13
CA ILE A 338 12.99 -9.11 -3.78
C ILE A 338 12.58 -9.94 -2.56
N THR A 339 12.17 -9.28 -1.47
CA THR A 339 11.80 -10.00 -0.23
C THR A 339 10.59 -10.91 -0.45
N SER A 340 9.63 -10.48 -1.26
CA SER A 340 8.43 -11.26 -1.57
C SER A 340 8.73 -12.50 -2.40
N CYS A 341 9.65 -12.39 -3.35
CA CYS A 341 10.09 -13.50 -4.20
C CYS A 341 10.99 -14.50 -3.45
N ASN A 342 11.53 -14.14 -2.28
CA ASN A 342 12.41 -15.03 -1.51
C ASN A 342 11.74 -15.72 -0.33
N GLY A 343 10.68 -15.15 0.24
CA GLY A 343 10.03 -15.73 1.43
C GLY A 343 8.60 -15.28 1.68
N GLY A 344 7.96 -14.59 0.72
CA GLY A 344 6.57 -14.17 0.86
C GLY A 344 5.58 -15.34 0.81
N ARG A 345 4.39 -15.15 1.38
CA ARG A 345 3.30 -16.15 1.33
C ARG A 345 2.93 -16.56 -0.10
N ASN A 346 2.86 -15.60 -1.04
CA ASN A 346 2.59 -15.88 -2.45
C ASN A 346 3.67 -16.81 -3.05
N HIS A 347 4.95 -16.48 -2.84
CA HIS A 347 6.08 -17.30 -3.28
C HIS A 347 6.03 -18.71 -2.68
N ARG A 348 5.90 -18.82 -1.35
CA ARG A 348 5.84 -20.12 -0.66
C ARG A 348 4.70 -20.99 -1.16
N CYS A 349 3.49 -20.43 -1.31
CA CYS A 349 2.33 -21.20 -1.75
C CYS A 349 2.46 -21.65 -3.21
N ALA A 350 2.97 -20.78 -4.10
CA ALA A 350 3.24 -21.14 -5.50
C ALA A 350 4.35 -22.19 -5.63
N LYS A 351 5.37 -22.15 -4.77
CA LYS A 351 6.40 -23.20 -4.70
C LYS A 351 5.78 -24.54 -4.30
N LEU A 352 5.05 -24.56 -3.18
CA LEU A 352 4.43 -25.78 -2.65
C LEU A 352 3.41 -26.39 -3.60
N SER A 353 2.67 -25.58 -4.38
CA SER A 353 1.69 -26.10 -5.34
C SER A 353 2.37 -26.94 -6.42
N ILE A 354 3.55 -26.50 -6.87
CA ILE A 354 4.35 -27.25 -7.86
C ILE A 354 4.99 -28.49 -7.23
N GLU A 355 5.61 -28.35 -6.06
CA GLU A 355 6.28 -29.47 -5.37
C GLU A 355 5.30 -30.60 -5.01
N ARG A 356 4.06 -30.25 -4.68
CA ARG A 356 3.01 -31.20 -4.29
C ARG A 356 2.12 -31.64 -5.45
N GLY A 357 2.20 -30.98 -6.61
CA GLY A 357 1.34 -31.25 -7.76
C GLY A 357 -0.15 -30.96 -7.50
N VAL A 358 -0.45 -29.93 -6.71
CA VAL A 358 -1.81 -29.52 -6.33
C VAL A 358 -2.09 -28.07 -6.73
N THR A 359 -3.34 -27.65 -6.68
CA THR A 359 -3.73 -26.26 -6.96
C THR A 359 -3.25 -25.30 -5.86
N ILE A 360 -3.04 -24.02 -6.19
CA ILE A 360 -2.68 -23.02 -5.18
C ILE A 360 -3.81 -22.85 -4.15
N GLU A 361 -5.06 -22.98 -4.57
CA GLU A 361 -6.24 -22.91 -3.70
C GLU A 361 -6.22 -24.01 -2.63
N GLU A 362 -5.74 -25.21 -2.96
CA GLU A 362 -5.55 -26.29 -1.98
C GLU A 362 -4.41 -25.99 -1.00
N VAL A 363 -3.29 -25.41 -1.49
CA VAL A 363 -2.20 -24.97 -0.63
C VAL A 363 -2.65 -23.85 0.31
N GLU A 364 -3.42 -22.88 -0.19
CA GLU A 364 -3.98 -21.78 0.60
C GLU A 364 -4.82 -22.30 1.77
N LYS A 365 -5.71 -23.27 1.52
CA LYS A 365 -6.55 -23.89 2.56
C LYS A 365 -5.75 -24.62 3.62
N THR A 366 -4.65 -25.26 3.23
CA THR A 366 -3.86 -26.12 4.13
C THR A 366 -2.75 -25.37 4.88
N GLU A 367 -2.17 -24.33 4.28
CA GLU A 367 -0.98 -23.64 4.83
C GLU A 367 -1.28 -22.29 5.49
N LEU A 368 -2.39 -21.62 5.14
CA LEU A 368 -2.60 -20.22 5.55
C LEU A 368 -3.62 -20.02 6.66
N ASN A 369 -4.12 -21.09 7.28
CA ASN A 369 -5.02 -21.04 8.45
C ASN A 369 -6.19 -20.04 8.29
N GLY A 370 -6.79 -20.00 7.10
CA GLY A 370 -7.91 -19.10 6.76
C GLY A 370 -7.53 -17.71 6.24
N GLN A 371 -6.23 -17.40 6.06
CA GLN A 371 -5.79 -16.18 5.38
C GLN A 371 -5.76 -16.38 3.86
N MET A 372 -6.19 -15.37 3.10
CA MET A 372 -6.21 -15.43 1.64
C MET A 372 -4.92 -14.92 0.99
N LEU A 373 -4.56 -15.49 -0.16
CA LEU A 373 -3.47 -14.98 -1.00
C LEU A 373 -3.94 -13.82 -1.86
N GLN A 374 -3.33 -12.64 -1.69
CA GLN A 374 -3.64 -11.49 -2.56
C GLN A 374 -3.05 -11.63 -3.96
N GLY A 375 -1.99 -12.43 -4.16
CA GLY A 375 -1.34 -12.55 -5.47
C GLY A 375 -2.25 -13.18 -6.52
N THR A 376 -3.04 -14.19 -6.15
CA THR A 376 -3.94 -14.90 -7.07
C THR A 376 -5.10 -14.00 -7.52
N SER A 377 -5.70 -13.25 -6.59
CA SER A 377 -6.73 -12.25 -6.93
C SER A 377 -6.15 -11.14 -7.79
N THR A 378 -4.99 -10.59 -7.42
CA THR A 378 -4.33 -9.52 -8.19
C THR A 378 -3.98 -9.98 -9.61
N ALA A 379 -3.50 -11.22 -9.79
CA ALA A 379 -3.19 -11.76 -11.12
C ALA A 379 -4.43 -11.84 -12.01
N LYS A 380 -5.55 -12.33 -11.46
CA LYS A 380 -6.85 -12.38 -12.15
C LYS A 380 -7.34 -10.99 -12.56
N GLU A 381 -7.33 -10.09 -11.60
CA GLU A 381 -7.77 -8.70 -11.73
C GLU A 381 -6.97 -7.94 -12.79
N VAL A 382 -5.63 -7.99 -12.70
CA VAL A 382 -4.72 -7.36 -13.65
C VAL A 382 -4.89 -7.96 -15.04
N ASN A 383 -4.92 -9.29 -15.19
CA ASN A 383 -5.07 -9.89 -16.51
C ASN A 383 -6.44 -9.59 -17.14
N LEU A 384 -7.54 -9.59 -16.37
CA LEU A 384 -8.85 -9.17 -16.88
C LEU A 384 -8.81 -7.72 -17.40
N PHE A 385 -8.18 -6.81 -16.65
CA PHE A 385 -8.00 -5.42 -17.08
C PHE A 385 -7.15 -5.29 -18.35
N LEU A 386 -6.09 -6.09 -18.48
CA LEU A 386 -5.25 -6.11 -19.68
C LEU A 386 -6.00 -6.68 -20.90
N ARG A 387 -6.75 -7.78 -20.70
CA ARG A 387 -7.56 -8.42 -21.73
C ARG A 387 -8.62 -7.49 -22.32
N THR A 388 -9.34 -6.74 -21.47
CA THR A 388 -10.33 -5.75 -21.93
C THR A 388 -9.73 -4.62 -22.77
N ARG A 389 -8.40 -4.45 -22.73
CA ARG A 389 -7.65 -3.44 -23.50
C ARG A 389 -6.82 -4.05 -24.63
N GLY A 390 -6.88 -5.37 -24.85
CA GLY A 390 -6.05 -6.06 -25.83
C GLY A 390 -4.55 -5.92 -25.56
N MET A 391 -4.15 -5.89 -24.29
CA MET A 391 -2.77 -5.63 -23.87
C MET A 391 -2.08 -6.83 -23.22
N GLU A 392 -2.66 -8.03 -23.30
CA GLU A 392 -2.09 -9.24 -22.68
C GLU A 392 -0.68 -9.56 -23.18
N ASP A 393 -0.44 -9.37 -24.48
CA ASP A 393 0.87 -9.59 -25.13
C ASP A 393 1.94 -8.56 -24.70
N GLU A 394 1.52 -7.42 -24.18
CA GLU A 394 2.42 -6.37 -23.69
C GLU A 394 2.88 -6.65 -22.24
N PHE A 395 2.23 -7.57 -21.53
CA PHE A 395 2.53 -7.97 -20.15
C PHE A 395 2.59 -9.50 -20.04
N PRO A 396 3.53 -10.14 -20.76
CA PRO A 396 3.55 -11.59 -20.91
C PRO A 396 3.72 -12.34 -19.59
N LEU A 397 4.50 -11.83 -18.62
CA LEU A 397 4.66 -12.49 -17.33
C LEU A 397 3.38 -12.43 -16.50
N PHE A 398 2.75 -11.27 -16.38
CA PHE A 398 1.47 -11.16 -15.66
C PHE A 398 0.40 -12.05 -16.28
N THR A 399 0.32 -12.09 -17.61
CA THR A 399 -0.59 -12.96 -18.36
C THR A 399 -0.25 -14.44 -18.13
N ALA A 400 1.03 -14.83 -18.22
CA ALA A 400 1.45 -16.21 -18.02
C ALA A 400 1.13 -16.71 -16.60
N VAL A 401 1.39 -15.90 -15.56
CA VAL A 401 1.04 -16.26 -14.18
C VAL A 401 -0.44 -16.54 -14.05
N TYR A 402 -1.31 -15.69 -14.62
CA TYR A 402 -2.75 -15.91 -14.56
C TYR A 402 -3.17 -17.19 -15.31
N ARG A 403 -2.63 -17.43 -16.51
CA ARG A 403 -2.94 -18.64 -17.30
C ARG A 403 -2.47 -19.92 -16.61
N ILE A 404 -1.33 -19.89 -15.89
CA ILE A 404 -0.85 -20.99 -15.05
C ILE A 404 -1.84 -21.25 -13.90
N LEU A 405 -2.28 -20.21 -13.19
CA LEU A 405 -3.29 -20.33 -12.12
C LEU A 405 -4.60 -20.94 -12.63
N LYS A 406 -4.97 -20.65 -13.88
CA LYS A 406 -6.16 -21.20 -14.55
C LYS A 406 -5.98 -22.63 -15.07
N GLY A 407 -4.76 -23.17 -15.08
CA GLY A 407 -4.42 -24.46 -15.69
C GLY A 407 -4.45 -24.45 -17.22
N GLU A 408 -4.42 -23.26 -17.85
CA GLU A 408 -4.46 -23.10 -19.31
C GLU A 408 -3.10 -23.31 -19.96
N VAL A 409 -2.01 -23.10 -19.22
CA VAL A 409 -0.62 -23.36 -19.62
C VAL A 409 0.14 -23.96 -18.45
N GLN A 410 1.20 -24.70 -18.77
CA GLN A 410 2.11 -25.28 -17.79
C GLN A 410 3.23 -24.32 -17.41
N VAL A 411 3.80 -24.50 -16.21
CA VAL A 411 4.92 -23.66 -15.74
C VAL A 411 6.12 -23.78 -16.69
N GLU A 412 6.34 -24.95 -17.28
CA GLU A 412 7.39 -25.23 -18.28
C GLU A 412 7.37 -24.29 -19.49
N GLU A 413 6.22 -23.72 -19.82
CA GLU A 413 6.06 -22.82 -20.95
C GLU A 413 6.47 -21.37 -20.60
N LEU A 414 6.70 -21.07 -19.31
CA LEU A 414 7.01 -19.72 -18.82
C LEU A 414 8.18 -19.05 -19.57
N PRO A 415 9.33 -19.69 -19.87
CA PRO A 415 10.43 -19.05 -20.59
C PRO A 415 10.03 -18.60 -21.99
N SER A 416 9.28 -19.42 -22.72
CA SER A 416 8.80 -19.10 -24.08
C SER A 416 7.74 -18.02 -24.05
N LEU A 417 6.85 -18.03 -23.05
CA LEU A 417 5.79 -17.03 -22.91
C LEU A 417 6.32 -15.62 -22.62
N ILE A 418 7.45 -15.50 -21.92
CA ILE A 418 8.06 -14.20 -21.55
C ILE A 418 9.21 -13.78 -22.46
N GLU A 419 9.50 -14.56 -23.50
CA GLU A 419 10.51 -14.25 -24.48
C GLU A 419 10.15 -12.95 -25.21
N ARG A 420 11.11 -12.05 -25.35
CA ARG A 420 10.89 -10.81 -26.10
C ARG A 420 10.94 -11.12 -27.59
N PRO A 421 10.00 -10.57 -28.41
CA PRO A 421 10.11 -10.66 -29.86
C PRO A 421 11.46 -10.13 -30.31
N SER A 422 12.15 -10.89 -31.17
CA SER A 422 13.45 -10.51 -31.69
C SER A 422 13.35 -9.15 -32.41
N LEU A 423 14.42 -8.33 -32.32
CA LEU A 423 14.48 -7.01 -32.98
C LEU A 423 14.25 -7.07 -34.51
N ILE A 424 14.31 -8.26 -35.11
CA ILE A 424 14.12 -8.52 -36.54
C ILE A 424 12.64 -8.37 -36.93
N GLU A 425 11.69 -8.66 -36.02
CA GLU A 425 10.25 -8.62 -36.29
C GLU A 425 9.61 -7.23 -36.13
N ARG A 426 10.37 -6.23 -35.64
CA ARG A 426 9.88 -4.84 -35.46
C ARG A 426 9.90 -4.00 -36.73
N ARG A 427 10.22 -4.56 -37.91
CA ARG A 427 10.11 -3.82 -39.17
C ARG A 427 8.64 -3.72 -39.57
N PRO A 428 8.07 -2.52 -39.76
CA PRO A 428 6.73 -2.41 -40.32
C PRO A 428 6.71 -3.09 -41.70
N SER A 429 5.65 -3.84 -41.95
CA SER A 429 5.45 -4.53 -43.23
C SER A 429 5.49 -3.51 -44.38
N PRO A 430 5.99 -3.90 -45.59
CA PRO A 430 6.12 -2.98 -46.73
C PRO A 430 4.80 -2.32 -47.19
N VAL A 431 3.67 -2.81 -46.68
CA VAL A 431 2.31 -2.40 -47.08
C VAL A 431 1.95 -0.98 -46.58
N GLN A 432 2.67 -0.42 -45.60
CA GLN A 432 2.39 0.94 -45.09
C GLN A 432 3.18 2.07 -45.78
N ARG A 433 3.94 1.79 -46.87
CA ARG A 433 4.67 2.84 -47.62
C ARG A 433 3.88 3.48 -48.77
N GLN A 434 2.66 3.05 -49.05
CA GLN A 434 1.84 3.65 -50.10
C GLN A 434 0.57 4.25 -49.52
N GLN A 435 0.69 5.41 -48.86
CA GLN A 435 -0.37 6.41 -48.77
C GLN A 435 0.21 7.73 -48.24
N SER A 436 0.88 8.45 -49.12
CA SER A 436 1.04 9.89 -49.02
C SER A 436 0.67 10.49 -50.40
N PRO A 437 -0.42 11.26 -50.52
CA PRO A 437 -0.71 11.97 -51.77
C PRO A 437 0.20 13.19 -51.86
N GLY A 438 0.98 13.25 -52.94
CA GLY A 438 1.62 14.48 -53.37
C GLY A 438 0.57 15.52 -53.79
N SER A 439 0.71 16.74 -53.30
CA SER A 439 0.00 17.92 -53.80
C SER A 439 0.70 19.18 -53.30
N PHE A 440 1.72 19.63 -54.03
CA PHE A 440 2.08 21.05 -54.09
C PHE A 440 2.56 21.36 -55.50
N ALA A 441 1.61 21.71 -56.36
CA ALA A 441 1.85 22.33 -57.65
C ALA A 441 1.69 23.86 -57.50
N GLN A 442 2.81 24.55 -57.70
CA GLN A 442 2.97 25.85 -58.38
C GLN A 442 1.95 26.98 -58.15
N ALA A 443 2.42 28.04 -57.50
CA ALA A 443 1.95 29.40 -57.74
C ALA A 443 3.08 30.23 -58.37
N ARG A 444 2.91 30.58 -59.65
CA ARG A 444 3.55 31.71 -60.33
C ARG A 444 2.42 32.58 -60.88
N MET A 445 2.16 33.71 -60.23
CA MET A 445 1.95 35.05 -60.79
C MET A 445 1.58 36.00 -59.67
#